data_AF-A0A316K2T2-F1
#
_entry.id   AF-A0A316K2T2-F1
#
_cell.length_a   1.000
_cell.length_b   1.000
_cell.length_c   1.000
_cell.angle_alpha   90.00
_cell.angle_beta   90.00
_cell.angle_gamma   90.00
#
_symmetry.space_group_name_H-M   'P 1'
#
loop_
_entity.id
_entity.type
_entity.pdbx_description
1 polymer ?
#
loop_
_entity_poly.entity_id
_entity_poly.type
_entity_poly.pdbx_seq_one_letter_code
_entity_poly.pdbx_strand_id
1 'polypeptide(L)'
;MLKLCAVFALCITTISWGQNHEENFAAINTVEEAEEYAKGFREVFTGILHLEKDVFFFDKIDTSNMDSYNGTMHPQFGLRTKLIQDSMFNVVKVQIITLDFKDVSPETAEILVGQMKKLLDGGSSYWDVRKRFQHTSAKYSSSPKIAEEVAKDYVIPINQMVAGTYHQWKNGDSMGLVIIEKEPHDVPGFFTLSYRDANSAGF
;
A
#
# COMPACT_ATOMS: atom_id res chain seq x y z
N MET A 1 41.79 52.20 -34.13
CA MET A 1 40.34 52.11 -33.85
C MET A 1 39.91 50.66 -34.00
N LEU A 2 39.92 49.89 -32.91
CA LEU A 2 39.30 48.56 -32.87
C LEU A 2 38.04 48.66 -32.01
N LYS A 3 36.88 48.44 -32.61
CA LYS A 3 35.60 48.30 -31.91
C LYS A 3 35.56 46.90 -31.28
N LEU A 4 35.69 46.85 -29.96
CA LEU A 4 35.48 45.63 -29.18
C LEU A 4 33.96 45.44 -29.02
N CYS A 5 33.39 44.44 -29.69
CA CYS A 5 32.06 43.94 -29.37
C CYS A 5 32.13 43.23 -28.02
N ALA A 6 31.66 43.89 -26.95
CA ALA A 6 31.36 43.22 -25.70
C ALA A 6 30.08 42.41 -25.88
N VAL A 7 30.23 41.14 -26.27
CA VAL A 7 29.17 40.15 -26.09
C VAL A 7 29.05 39.94 -24.58
N PHE A 8 28.02 40.54 -23.98
CA PHE A 8 27.52 40.09 -22.69
C PHE A 8 27.00 38.66 -22.90
N ALA A 9 27.90 37.69 -22.81
CA ALA A 9 27.53 36.35 -22.44
C ALA A 9 27.00 36.47 -21.01
N LEU A 10 25.69 36.68 -20.91
CA LEU A 10 24.92 36.41 -19.71
C LEU A 10 25.09 34.90 -19.50
N CYS A 11 26.21 34.51 -18.89
CA CYS A 11 26.31 33.26 -18.17
C CYS A 11 25.27 33.40 -17.07
N ILE A 12 24.05 32.98 -17.39
CA ILE A 12 23.14 32.38 -16.43
C ILE A 12 23.94 31.19 -15.91
N THR A 13 24.81 31.49 -14.95
CA THR A 13 25.20 30.53 -13.93
C THR A 13 23.87 30.25 -13.25
N THR A 14 23.15 29.26 -13.77
CA THR A 14 22.33 28.42 -12.91
C THR A 14 23.31 27.89 -11.90
N ILE A 15 23.49 28.65 -10.83
CA ILE A 15 24.04 28.12 -9.61
C ILE A 15 22.95 27.15 -9.16
N SER A 16 23.00 25.93 -9.68
CA SER A 16 22.47 24.78 -8.96
C SER A 16 23.36 24.69 -7.71
N TRP A 17 23.10 25.56 -6.73
CA TRP A 17 23.20 25.13 -5.35
C TRP A 17 22.39 23.85 -5.35
N GLY A 18 23.07 22.70 -5.30
CA GLY A 18 22.40 21.43 -5.08
C GLY A 18 21.51 21.69 -3.88
N GLN A 19 20.20 21.74 -4.11
CA GLN A 19 19.31 22.16 -3.06
C GLN A 19 19.46 21.17 -1.92
N ASN A 20 19.68 21.69 -0.72
CA ASN A 20 19.83 20.84 0.44
C ASN A 20 18.45 20.35 0.87
N HIS A 21 17.86 19.45 0.08
CA HIS A 21 16.55 18.87 0.36
C HIS A 21 16.55 18.19 1.73
N GLU A 22 17.69 17.68 2.20
CA GLU A 22 17.83 17.07 3.52
C GLU A 22 17.58 18.06 4.65
N GLU A 23 18.22 19.24 4.62
CA GLU A 23 17.97 20.30 5.60
C GLU A 23 16.53 20.86 5.49
N ASN A 24 16.01 21.02 4.26
CA ASN A 24 14.66 21.54 4.06
C ASN A 24 13.59 20.55 4.53
N PHE A 25 13.75 19.26 4.25
CA PHE A 25 12.82 18.22 4.72
C PHE A 25 12.84 18.13 6.25
N ALA A 26 13.98 18.35 6.91
CA ALA A 26 14.04 18.38 8.37
C ALA A 26 13.10 19.44 8.98
N ALA A 27 12.90 20.57 8.30
CA ALA A 27 12.01 21.64 8.74
C ALA A 27 10.50 21.39 8.44
N ILE A 28 10.17 20.50 7.52
CA ILE A 28 8.79 20.17 7.11
C ILE A 28 8.20 19.14 8.07
N ASN A 29 7.15 19.48 8.80
CA ASN A 29 6.54 18.60 9.81
C ASN A 29 5.07 18.26 9.52
N THR A 30 4.42 18.95 8.58
CA THR A 30 3.04 18.65 8.19
C THR A 30 2.93 18.28 6.71
N VAL A 31 1.79 17.67 6.35
CA VAL A 31 1.50 17.31 4.96
C VAL A 31 1.31 18.55 4.09
N GLU A 32 0.68 19.60 4.61
CA GLU A 32 0.50 20.86 3.87
C GLU A 32 1.84 21.51 3.51
N GLU A 33 2.79 21.54 4.46
CA GLU A 33 4.15 22.03 4.23
C GLU A 33 4.88 21.18 3.18
N ALA A 34 4.70 19.86 3.24
CA ALA A 34 5.31 18.92 2.29
C ALA A 34 4.75 19.08 0.87
N GLU A 35 3.45 19.26 0.74
CA GLU A 35 2.78 19.52 -0.54
C GLU A 35 3.16 20.87 -1.14
N GLU A 36 3.23 21.93 -0.32
CA GLU A 36 3.67 23.26 -0.75
C GLU A 36 5.11 23.21 -1.25
N TYR A 37 5.99 22.52 -0.51
CA TYR A 37 7.38 22.32 -0.93
C TYR A 37 7.46 21.54 -2.25
N ALA A 38 6.75 20.41 -2.36
CA ALA A 38 6.78 19.56 -3.56
C ALA A 38 6.31 20.28 -4.83
N LYS A 39 5.35 21.23 -4.73
CA LYS A 39 4.92 22.05 -5.87
C LYS A 39 6.05 22.91 -6.45
N GLY A 40 7.04 23.26 -5.64
CA GLY A 40 8.20 24.07 -6.05
C GLY A 40 9.29 23.29 -6.79
N PHE A 41 9.29 21.95 -6.72
CA PHE A 41 10.43 21.12 -7.14
C PHE A 41 10.00 19.90 -7.94
N ARG A 42 10.52 19.75 -9.16
CA ARG A 42 10.12 18.66 -10.09
C ARG A 42 10.68 17.29 -9.68
N GLU A 43 11.74 17.31 -8.89
CA GLU A 43 12.50 16.17 -8.40
C GLU A 43 12.01 15.64 -7.04
N VAL A 44 11.01 16.31 -6.46
CA VAL A 44 10.36 15.90 -5.21
C VAL A 44 9.09 15.11 -5.52
N PHE A 45 8.95 13.97 -4.89
CA PHE A 45 7.84 13.04 -5.04
C PHE A 45 7.07 12.95 -3.73
N THR A 46 5.75 12.87 -3.84
CA THR A 46 4.88 12.64 -2.68
C THR A 46 4.04 11.38 -2.88
N GLY A 47 3.59 10.79 -1.77
CA GLY A 47 2.82 9.55 -1.77
C GLY A 47 2.26 9.23 -0.40
N ILE A 48 1.45 8.18 -0.30
CA ILE A 48 0.92 7.69 0.97
C ILE A 48 1.35 6.24 1.15
N LEU A 49 1.86 5.92 2.33
CA LEU A 49 2.31 4.61 2.74
C LEU A 49 1.52 4.18 3.98
N HIS A 50 0.75 3.10 3.84
CA HIS A 50 0.11 2.39 4.95
C HIS A 50 0.46 0.91 4.80
N LEU A 51 1.19 0.33 5.75
CA LEU A 51 1.67 -1.05 5.59
C LEU A 51 1.44 -1.85 6.88
N GLU A 52 0.40 -2.69 6.88
CA GLU A 52 0.25 -3.82 7.81
C GLU A 52 0.55 -5.17 7.11
N LYS A 53 1.24 -5.12 5.96
CA LYS A 53 1.62 -6.33 5.23
C LYS A 53 2.88 -6.89 5.87
N ASP A 54 2.82 -8.17 6.27
CA ASP A 54 3.88 -9.04 6.79
C ASP A 54 5.27 -8.40 6.79
N VAL A 55 5.92 -8.30 7.96
CA VAL A 55 7.27 -7.78 8.21
C VAL A 55 8.22 -7.99 7.03
N PHE A 56 8.22 -7.04 6.11
CA PHE A 56 9.25 -6.88 5.11
C PHE A 56 9.97 -5.63 5.55
N PHE A 57 11.27 -5.74 5.84
CA PHE A 57 12.14 -4.57 5.79
C PHE A 57 11.97 -3.98 4.40
N PHE A 58 11.10 -2.99 4.27
CA PHE A 58 10.80 -2.35 3.01
C PHE A 58 11.86 -1.29 2.83
N ASP A 59 13.00 -1.74 2.29
CA ASP A 59 14.24 -0.97 2.21
C ASP A 59 14.63 -0.27 3.53
N LYS A 60 14.91 -1.09 4.56
CA LYS A 60 15.37 -0.67 5.91
C LYS A 60 14.34 0.02 6.80
N ILE A 61 13.12 0.26 6.33
CA ILE A 61 12.00 0.67 7.19
C ILE A 61 11.36 -0.59 7.78
N ASP A 62 11.35 -0.69 9.10
CA ASP A 62 10.58 -1.68 9.83
C ASP A 62 9.10 -1.24 9.86
N THR A 63 8.31 -1.86 8.99
CA THR A 63 6.89 -1.57 8.84
C THR A 63 6.07 -1.96 10.05
N SER A 64 6.60 -2.74 10.99
CA SER A 64 5.95 -3.05 12.26
C SER A 64 6.04 -1.92 13.29
N ASN A 65 6.93 -0.95 13.07
CA ASN A 65 7.16 0.19 13.97
C ASN A 65 7.34 1.49 13.17
N MET A 66 6.43 1.77 12.23
CA MET A 66 6.51 2.96 11.38
C MET A 66 6.53 4.28 12.17
N ASP A 67 5.92 4.33 13.36
CA ASP A 67 5.95 5.49 14.25
C ASP A 67 7.38 5.93 14.60
N SER A 68 8.29 4.97 14.77
CA SER A 68 9.71 5.27 15.04
C SER A 68 10.44 5.94 13.88
N TYR A 69 9.87 5.87 12.68
CA TYR A 69 10.39 6.49 11.46
C TYR A 69 9.70 7.83 11.13
N ASN A 70 8.67 8.23 11.89
CA ASN A 70 7.99 9.50 11.69
C ASN A 70 8.96 10.68 11.88
N GLY A 71 8.89 11.65 10.98
CA GLY A 71 9.72 12.85 11.01
C GLY A 71 11.20 12.64 10.68
N THR A 72 11.63 11.42 10.36
CA THR A 72 13.04 11.10 10.11
C THR A 72 13.30 10.70 8.64
N MET A 73 14.53 10.92 8.17
CA MET A 73 14.95 10.69 6.79
C MET A 73 15.52 9.28 6.60
N HIS A 74 14.97 8.52 5.66
CA HIS A 74 15.37 7.15 5.36
C HIS A 74 15.67 6.95 3.88
N PRO A 75 16.70 6.17 3.52
CA PRO A 75 16.89 5.74 2.15
C PRO A 75 15.81 4.70 1.76
N GLN A 76 15.15 4.88 0.62
CA GLN A 76 14.11 3.98 0.09
C GLN A 76 14.14 3.96 -1.45
N PHE A 77 14.45 2.81 -2.07
CA PHE A 77 14.60 2.58 -3.51
C PHE A 77 15.45 3.62 -4.26
N GLY A 78 16.58 4.02 -3.66
CA GLY A 78 17.43 5.07 -4.23
C GLY A 78 16.83 6.49 -4.11
N LEU A 79 15.84 6.66 -3.24
CA LEU A 79 15.31 7.94 -2.80
C LEU A 79 15.70 8.21 -1.35
N ARG A 80 15.74 9.47 -0.97
CA ARG A 80 15.72 9.93 0.43
C ARG A 80 14.28 10.31 0.75
N THR A 81 13.65 9.56 1.65
CA THR A 81 12.23 9.71 2.02
C THR A 81 12.10 10.16 3.47
N LYS A 82 11.29 11.19 3.71
CA LYS A 82 10.73 11.52 5.02
C LYS A 82 9.33 10.94 5.13
N LEU A 83 9.03 10.32 6.27
CA LEU A 83 7.67 9.94 6.63
C LEU A 83 7.05 11.02 7.51
N ILE A 84 5.83 11.42 7.20
CA ILE A 84 5.02 12.35 7.99
C ILE A 84 3.73 11.61 8.29
N GLN A 85 3.45 11.33 9.56
CA GLN A 85 2.18 10.73 9.93
C GLN A 85 1.05 11.70 9.54
N ASP A 86 0.11 11.19 8.75
CA ASP A 86 -0.91 12.00 8.06
C ASP A 86 -2.33 11.59 8.45
N SER A 87 -2.56 10.28 8.49
CA SER A 87 -3.91 9.74 8.59
C SER A 87 -3.95 8.44 9.38
N MET A 88 -5.14 8.02 9.79
CA MET A 88 -5.40 6.68 10.31
C MET A 88 -6.28 5.95 9.31
N PHE A 89 -5.87 4.76 8.90
CA PHE A 89 -6.63 3.89 8.01
C PHE A 89 -7.27 2.76 8.82
N ASN A 90 -8.56 2.54 8.63
CA ASN A 90 -9.22 1.37 9.19
C ASN A 90 -8.93 0.15 8.31
N VAL A 91 -8.10 -0.76 8.80
CA VAL A 91 -7.60 -1.92 8.06
C VAL A 91 -8.18 -3.20 8.65
N VAL A 92 -8.55 -4.13 7.76
CA VAL A 92 -9.01 -5.48 8.10
C VAL A 92 -8.09 -6.49 7.42
N LYS A 93 -7.70 -7.56 8.13
CA LYS A 93 -6.93 -8.65 7.52
C LYS A 93 -7.87 -9.72 7.04
N VAL A 94 -7.87 -9.97 5.73
CA VAL A 94 -8.80 -10.92 5.11
C VAL A 94 -8.07 -11.97 4.29
N GLN A 95 -8.69 -13.16 4.27
CA GLN A 95 -8.31 -14.28 3.43
C GLN A 95 -9.46 -14.55 2.46
N ILE A 96 -9.17 -14.55 1.16
CA ILE A 96 -10.18 -14.56 0.11
C ILE A 96 -9.98 -15.79 -0.76
N ILE A 97 -11.08 -16.46 -1.05
CA ILE A 97 -11.18 -17.55 -2.00
C ILE A 97 -12.13 -17.10 -3.11
N THR A 98 -11.67 -17.09 -4.35
CA THR A 98 -12.44 -16.61 -5.51
C THR A 98 -12.53 -17.69 -6.57
N LEU A 99 -13.71 -17.86 -7.17
CA LEU A 99 -13.96 -18.67 -8.34
C LEU A 99 -14.55 -17.76 -9.43
N ASP A 100 -13.85 -17.65 -10.56
CA ASP A 100 -14.27 -16.83 -11.69
C ASP A 100 -15.14 -17.64 -12.65
N PHE A 101 -16.28 -17.10 -13.07
CA PHE A 101 -17.21 -17.80 -13.96
C PHE A 101 -16.68 -17.97 -15.40
N LYS A 102 -15.53 -17.37 -15.70
CA LYS A 102 -14.78 -17.62 -16.94
C LYS A 102 -14.08 -18.98 -16.95
N ASP A 103 -13.71 -19.47 -15.76
CA ASP A 103 -12.91 -20.69 -15.59
C ASP A 103 -13.73 -21.86 -15.05
N VAL A 104 -14.90 -21.59 -14.44
CA VAL A 104 -15.79 -22.60 -13.85
C VAL A 104 -17.25 -22.20 -14.06
N SER A 105 -18.15 -23.17 -14.30
CA SER A 105 -19.58 -22.85 -14.42
C SER A 105 -20.14 -22.32 -13.10
N PRO A 106 -21.15 -21.42 -13.11
CA PRO A 106 -21.76 -20.91 -11.89
C PRO A 106 -22.28 -22.01 -10.94
N GLU A 107 -22.87 -23.06 -11.49
CA GLU A 107 -23.40 -24.19 -10.73
C GLU A 107 -22.27 -24.97 -10.05
N THR A 108 -21.17 -25.19 -10.77
CA THR A 108 -19.99 -25.87 -10.22
C THR A 108 -19.33 -25.01 -9.14
N ALA A 109 -19.26 -23.70 -9.36
CA ALA A 109 -18.74 -22.75 -8.37
C ALA A 109 -19.58 -22.75 -7.09
N GLU A 110 -20.91 -22.77 -7.18
CA GLU A 110 -21.80 -22.86 -6.02
C GLU A 110 -21.59 -24.17 -5.23
N ILE A 111 -21.43 -25.30 -5.91
CA ILE A 111 -21.12 -26.59 -5.27
C ILE A 111 -19.78 -26.51 -4.54
N LEU A 112 -18.73 -25.98 -5.19
CA LEU A 112 -17.39 -25.86 -4.60
C LEU A 112 -17.41 -24.94 -3.37
N VAL A 113 -18.01 -23.75 -3.48
CA VAL A 113 -18.16 -22.83 -2.35
C VAL A 113 -18.95 -23.47 -1.21
N GLY A 114 -20.02 -24.20 -1.51
CA GLY A 114 -20.78 -24.94 -0.51
C GLY A 114 -19.96 -26.03 0.21
N GLN A 115 -19.06 -26.71 -0.50
CA GLN A 115 -18.16 -27.70 0.11
C GLN A 115 -17.06 -27.03 0.95
N MET A 116 -16.50 -25.90 0.48
CA MET A 116 -15.52 -25.12 1.24
C MET A 116 -16.15 -24.58 2.53
N LYS A 117 -17.37 -24.05 2.45
CA LYS A 117 -18.15 -23.58 3.59
C LYS A 117 -18.34 -24.66 4.65
N LYS A 118 -18.72 -25.88 4.24
CA LYS A 118 -18.86 -27.02 5.17
C LYS A 118 -17.57 -27.36 5.92
N LEU A 119 -16.40 -27.12 5.33
CA LEU A 119 -15.13 -27.33 6.03
C LEU A 119 -14.86 -26.24 7.06
N LEU A 120 -15.12 -24.98 6.71
CA LEU A 120 -15.01 -23.86 7.63
C LEU A 120 -15.99 -24.02 8.81
N ASP A 121 -17.23 -24.44 8.54
CA ASP A 121 -18.22 -24.80 9.57
C ASP A 121 -17.74 -25.95 10.46
N GLY A 122 -16.94 -26.87 9.91
CA GLY A 122 -16.29 -27.96 10.64
C GLY A 122 -15.03 -27.54 11.41
N GLY A 123 -14.69 -26.25 11.45
CA GLY A 123 -13.51 -25.71 12.14
C GLY A 123 -12.21 -25.81 11.35
N SER A 124 -12.26 -26.13 10.05
CA SER A 124 -11.08 -26.09 9.19
C SER A 124 -10.62 -24.66 8.98
N SER A 125 -9.30 -24.46 8.86
CA SER A 125 -8.74 -23.15 8.53
C SER A 125 -8.78 -22.86 7.02
N TYR A 126 -8.56 -21.61 6.64
CA TYR A 126 -8.32 -21.22 5.24
C TYR A 126 -7.23 -22.07 4.58
N TRP A 127 -6.16 -22.39 5.30
CA TRP A 127 -5.04 -23.18 4.77
C TRP A 127 -5.45 -24.62 4.48
N ASP A 128 -6.32 -25.20 5.30
CA ASP A 128 -6.88 -26.54 5.07
C ASP A 128 -7.78 -26.56 3.82
N VAL A 129 -8.64 -25.54 3.69
CA VAL A 129 -9.48 -25.36 2.50
C VAL A 129 -8.61 -25.20 1.25
N ARG A 130 -7.61 -24.32 1.30
CA ARG A 130 -6.65 -24.12 0.20
C ARG A 130 -5.96 -25.41 -0.16
N LYS A 131 -5.40 -26.14 0.81
CA LYS A 131 -4.70 -27.41 0.56
C LYS A 131 -5.61 -28.44 -0.12
N ARG A 132 -6.88 -28.51 0.28
CA ARG A 132 -7.84 -29.46 -0.28
C ARG A 132 -8.31 -29.06 -1.68
N PHE A 133 -8.50 -27.78 -1.95
CA PHE A 133 -9.07 -27.29 -3.21
C PHE A 133 -8.07 -26.57 -4.12
N GLN A 134 -6.76 -26.63 -3.84
CA GLN A 134 -5.73 -26.01 -4.69
C GLN A 134 -5.67 -26.56 -6.12
N HIS A 135 -6.24 -27.75 -6.36
CA HIS A 135 -6.28 -28.39 -7.67
C HIS A 135 -7.47 -27.93 -8.51
N THR A 136 -8.35 -27.08 -7.98
CA THR A 136 -9.48 -26.49 -8.71
C THR A 136 -9.10 -25.12 -9.28
N SER A 137 -10.02 -24.47 -10.01
CA SER A 137 -9.87 -23.11 -10.52
C SER A 137 -9.96 -22.02 -9.44
N ALA A 138 -9.99 -22.38 -8.16
CA ALA A 138 -10.08 -21.41 -7.07
C ALA A 138 -8.78 -20.60 -6.93
N LYS A 139 -8.92 -19.27 -6.81
CA LYS A 139 -7.84 -18.33 -6.51
C LYS A 139 -7.85 -18.00 -5.03
N TYR A 140 -6.66 -17.88 -4.45
CA TYR A 140 -6.46 -17.71 -3.02
C TYR A 140 -5.59 -16.47 -2.77
N SER A 141 -6.07 -15.55 -1.93
CA SER A 141 -5.29 -14.41 -1.47
C SER A 141 -5.43 -14.21 0.03
N SER A 142 -4.44 -13.59 0.65
CA SER A 142 -4.39 -13.25 2.06
C SER A 142 -3.64 -11.95 2.20
N SER A 143 -4.30 -10.88 2.63
CA SER A 143 -3.68 -9.57 2.78
C SER A 143 -4.51 -8.63 3.65
N PRO A 144 -3.87 -7.65 4.30
CA PRO A 144 -4.59 -6.49 4.83
C PRO A 144 -5.26 -5.72 3.67
N LYS A 145 -6.44 -5.17 3.94
CA LYS A 145 -7.22 -4.31 3.03
C LYS A 145 -7.91 -3.21 3.84
N ILE A 146 -8.25 -2.10 3.17
CA ILE A 146 -9.06 -1.04 3.77
C ILE A 146 -10.47 -1.60 4.05
N ALA A 147 -10.98 -1.41 5.26
CA ALA A 147 -12.26 -1.99 5.70
C ALA A 147 -13.43 -1.51 4.83
N GLU A 148 -13.44 -0.24 4.42
CA GLU A 148 -14.45 0.34 3.54
C GLU A 148 -14.44 -0.31 2.14
N GLU A 149 -13.25 -0.62 1.61
CA GLU A 149 -13.13 -1.32 0.33
C GLU A 149 -13.68 -2.75 0.42
N VAL A 150 -13.32 -3.48 1.47
CA VAL A 150 -13.86 -4.84 1.71
C VAL A 150 -15.38 -4.79 1.85
N ALA A 151 -15.91 -3.79 2.56
CA ALA A 151 -17.34 -3.64 2.77
C ALA A 151 -18.08 -3.42 1.46
N LYS A 152 -17.49 -2.63 0.56
CA LYS A 152 -18.04 -2.33 -0.76
C LYS A 152 -17.91 -3.52 -1.71
N ASP A 153 -16.72 -4.10 -1.84
CA ASP A 153 -16.40 -5.12 -2.84
C ASP A 153 -17.11 -6.44 -2.56
N TYR A 154 -17.29 -6.78 -1.29
CA TYR A 154 -17.86 -8.06 -0.86
C TYR A 154 -19.22 -7.93 -0.19
N VAL A 155 -19.75 -6.69 -0.05
CA VAL A 155 -21.05 -6.40 0.56
C VAL A 155 -21.12 -6.90 2.02
N ILE A 156 -20.03 -6.71 2.76
CA ILE A 156 -19.90 -7.12 4.17
C ILE A 156 -19.86 -5.85 5.04
N PRO A 157 -20.90 -5.53 5.82
CA PRO A 157 -20.86 -4.40 6.73
C PRO A 157 -19.66 -4.47 7.69
N ILE A 158 -19.01 -3.33 7.97
CA ILE A 158 -17.80 -3.28 8.83
C ILE A 158 -18.06 -3.92 10.21
N ASN A 159 -19.25 -3.71 10.79
CA ASN A 159 -19.63 -4.30 12.08
C ASN A 159 -19.82 -5.83 12.06
N GLN A 160 -19.85 -6.46 10.88
CA GLN A 160 -19.89 -7.92 10.69
C GLN A 160 -18.50 -8.51 10.40
N MET A 161 -17.47 -7.68 10.28
CA MET A 161 -16.09 -8.11 10.08
C MET A 161 -15.44 -8.55 11.39
N VAL A 162 -16.00 -9.59 12.01
CA VAL A 162 -15.50 -10.13 13.28
C VAL A 162 -14.45 -11.20 13.02
N ALA A 163 -13.33 -11.17 13.74
CA ALA A 163 -12.26 -12.14 13.58
C ALA A 163 -12.76 -13.59 13.69
N GLY A 164 -12.30 -14.46 12.78
CA GLY A 164 -12.71 -15.86 12.67
C GLY A 164 -14.03 -16.09 11.94
N THR A 165 -14.79 -15.05 11.60
CA THR A 165 -16.00 -15.19 10.77
C THR A 165 -15.66 -15.29 9.29
N TYR A 166 -16.60 -15.83 8.51
CA TYR A 166 -16.47 -15.88 7.06
C TYR A 166 -17.82 -15.57 6.40
N HIS A 167 -17.75 -15.00 5.21
CA HIS A 167 -18.88 -14.48 4.46
C HIS A 167 -18.81 -14.95 3.02
N GLN A 168 -19.94 -15.41 2.48
CA GLN A 168 -20.04 -15.74 1.07
C GLN A 168 -20.45 -14.51 0.27
N TRP A 169 -19.79 -14.28 -0.86
CA TRP A 169 -20.11 -13.19 -1.77
C TRP A 169 -20.27 -13.73 -3.20
N LYS A 170 -21.02 -13.01 -4.01
CA LYS A 170 -21.23 -13.30 -5.44
C LYS A 170 -21.47 -12.00 -6.17
N ASN A 171 -20.78 -11.81 -7.30
CA ASN A 171 -21.08 -10.77 -8.26
C ASN A 171 -21.43 -11.40 -9.62
N GLY A 172 -21.55 -10.59 -10.67
CA GLY A 172 -21.92 -11.08 -12.01
C GLY A 172 -20.89 -12.03 -12.64
N ASP A 173 -19.62 -11.92 -12.24
CA ASP A 173 -18.49 -12.57 -12.92
C ASP A 173 -17.77 -13.62 -12.06
N SER A 174 -18.02 -13.63 -10.76
CA SER A 174 -17.27 -14.43 -9.79
C SER A 174 -18.05 -14.60 -8.48
N MET A 175 -17.63 -15.60 -7.71
CA MET A 175 -18.12 -15.79 -6.35
C MET A 175 -17.04 -16.36 -5.45
N GLY A 176 -17.28 -16.32 -4.14
CA GLY A 176 -16.25 -16.76 -3.21
C GLY A 176 -16.61 -16.68 -1.75
N LEU A 177 -15.57 -16.83 -0.94
CA LEU A 177 -15.61 -16.67 0.50
C LEU A 177 -14.59 -15.60 0.90
N VAL A 178 -14.99 -14.70 1.80
CA VAL A 178 -14.09 -13.82 2.55
C VAL A 178 -14.06 -14.29 3.98
N ILE A 179 -12.87 -14.57 4.50
CA ILE A 179 -12.63 -14.97 5.89
C ILE A 179 -11.92 -13.81 6.57
N ILE A 180 -12.44 -13.38 7.72
CA ILE A 180 -11.86 -12.29 8.51
C ILE A 180 -10.81 -12.90 9.43
N GLU A 181 -9.53 -12.70 9.12
CA GLU A 181 -8.41 -13.17 9.94
C GLU A 181 -8.21 -12.26 11.15
N LYS A 182 -8.27 -10.94 10.94
CA LYS A 182 -8.17 -9.91 11.98
C LYS A 182 -9.25 -8.87 11.73
N GLU A 183 -9.94 -8.48 12.78
CA GLU A 183 -11.01 -7.48 12.72
C GLU A 183 -10.50 -6.08 12.33
N PRO A 184 -11.40 -5.19 11.84
CA PRO A 184 -11.07 -3.81 11.53
C PRO A 184 -10.39 -3.10 12.70
N HIS A 185 -9.25 -2.47 12.44
CA HIS A 185 -8.50 -1.71 13.42
C HIS A 185 -7.74 -0.57 12.75
N ASP A 186 -7.46 0.48 13.51
CA ASP A 186 -6.79 1.65 12.98
C ASP A 186 -5.28 1.40 12.85
N VAL A 187 -4.76 1.70 11.66
CA VAL A 187 -3.34 1.61 11.31
C VAL A 187 -2.88 3.00 10.86
N PRO A 188 -1.75 3.53 11.38
CA PRO A 188 -1.24 4.82 10.95
C PRO A 188 -0.82 4.79 9.48
N GLY A 189 -1.26 5.83 8.76
CA GLY A 189 -0.87 6.18 7.42
C GLY A 189 0.19 7.28 7.43
N PHE A 190 1.21 7.11 6.60
CA PHE A 190 2.32 8.05 6.51
C PHE A 190 2.38 8.64 5.12
N PHE A 191 2.32 9.97 5.05
CA PHE A 191 2.69 10.70 3.86
C PHE A 191 4.21 10.61 3.65
N THR A 192 4.61 10.26 2.44
CA THR A 192 6.01 10.18 2.04
C THR A 192 6.37 11.45 1.29
N LEU A 193 7.45 12.11 1.69
CA LEU A 193 8.09 13.17 0.92
C LEU A 193 9.48 12.68 0.53
N SER A 194 9.76 12.58 -0.76
CA SER A 194 10.97 11.90 -1.26
C SER A 194 11.68 12.70 -2.35
N TYR A 195 13.01 12.59 -2.43
CA TYR A 195 13.80 13.05 -3.58
C TYR A 195 14.84 12.00 -3.96
N ARG A 196 15.31 12.00 -5.21
CA ARG A 196 16.32 11.03 -5.67
C ARG A 196 17.68 11.33 -5.02
N ASP A 197 18.29 10.32 -4.42
CA ASP A 197 19.65 10.46 -3.91
C ASP A 197 20.64 10.45 -5.10
N ALA A 198 21.40 11.52 -5.26
CA ALA A 198 22.42 11.62 -6.30
C ALA A 198 23.55 10.59 -6.09
N ASN A 199 23.74 10.10 -4.86
CA ASN A 199 24.76 9.12 -4.50
C ASN A 199 24.27 7.66 -4.62
N SER A 200 22.99 7.42 -4.84
CA SER A 200 22.42 6.07 -4.97
C SER A 200 22.31 5.57 -6.42
N ALA A 201 22.86 6.30 -7.39
CA ALA A 201 22.83 5.97 -8.82
C ALA A 201 23.80 4.83 -9.22
N GLY A 202 23.92 3.81 -8.38
CA GLY A 202 24.84 2.68 -8.52
C GLY A 202 24.19 1.31 -8.43
N PHE A 203 22.94 1.17 -8.89
CA PHE A 203 22.32 -0.13 -9.19
C PHE A 203 22.35 -0.40 -10.69
#